data_AF-A0A2G9HAR3-F1
#
_entry.id   AF-A0A2G9HAR3-F1
#
_cell.length_a   1.000
_cell.length_b   1.000
_cell.length_c   1.000
_cell.angle_alpha   90.00
_cell.angle_beta   90.00
_cell.angle_gamma   90.00
#
_symmetry.space_group_name_H-M   'P 1'
#
loop_
_entity.id
_entity.type
_entity.pdbx_description
1 polymer ?
#
loop_
_entity_poly.entity_id
_entity_poly.type
_entity_poly.pdbx_seq_one_letter_code
_entity_poly.pdbx_strand_id
1 'polypeptide(L)'
;MSPNERNSPPSTVNIHGCERLYRALTECHRRIPAGPSREAACRHLNRSLAQCLVAVACPEESDAVRSLCSSGGTALKRRQCQQAQLSLSVCLSVHQTDP
;
A
#
# COMPACT_ATOMS: atom_id res chain seq x y z
N MET A 1 26.87 29.12 16.02
CA MET A 1 27.48 27.92 15.40
C MET A 1 26.79 26.70 15.98
N SER A 2 25.99 26.01 15.19
CA SER A 2 25.59 24.61 15.44
C SER A 2 26.57 23.69 14.70
N PRO A 3 26.59 22.40 15.05
CA PRO A 3 26.25 21.43 14.01
C PRO A 3 25.45 20.20 14.47
N ASN A 4 24.37 19.95 13.73
CA ASN A 4 23.88 18.65 13.24
C ASN A 4 23.48 17.54 14.23
N GLU A 5 22.18 17.47 14.55
CA GLU A 5 21.47 16.21 14.78
C GLU A 5 20.74 15.79 13.49
N ARG A 6 21.33 14.85 12.75
CA ARG A 6 20.68 14.14 11.63
C ARG A 6 21.00 12.66 11.76
N ASN A 7 20.08 11.90 12.37
CA ASN A 7 19.86 10.48 12.06
C ASN A 7 18.62 9.96 12.80
N SER A 8 17.43 10.31 12.31
CA SER A 8 16.28 9.44 12.52
C SER A 8 16.41 8.27 11.55
N PRO A 9 16.39 7.00 11.99
CA PRO A 9 16.31 5.88 11.08
C PRO A 9 15.03 6.02 10.25
N PRO A 10 15.03 5.65 8.95
CA PRO A 10 13.82 5.69 8.16
C PRO A 10 12.79 4.81 8.85
N SER A 11 11.61 5.37 9.12
CA SER A 11 10.45 4.69 9.66
C SER A 11 10.36 3.31 9.01
N THR A 12 10.61 2.27 9.79
CA THR A 12 10.59 0.89 9.30
C THR A 12 9.16 0.60 8.90
N VAL A 13 8.84 0.81 7.62
CA VAL A 13 7.59 0.33 7.04
C VAL A 13 7.55 -1.15 7.40
N ASN A 14 6.52 -1.53 8.15
CA ASN A 14 6.36 -2.88 8.64
C ASN A 14 6.01 -3.76 7.42
N ILE A 15 7.02 -4.25 6.71
CA ILE A 15 6.89 -5.06 5.48
C ILE A 15 6.59 -6.53 5.82
N HIS A 16 6.33 -6.83 7.10
CA HIS A 16 6.11 -8.20 7.57
C HIS A 16 4.99 -8.88 6.77
N GLY A 17 5.30 -9.98 6.08
CA GLY A 17 4.38 -10.72 5.21
C GLY A 17 4.41 -10.31 3.72
N CYS A 18 5.12 -9.24 3.36
CA CYS A 18 5.22 -8.70 1.99
C CYS A 18 6.66 -8.66 1.45
N GLU A 19 7.62 -9.28 2.14
CA GLU A 19 9.06 -9.17 1.89
C GLU A 19 9.45 -9.66 0.49
N ARG A 20 8.79 -10.70 -0.02
CA ARG A 20 9.05 -11.22 -1.37
C ARG A 20 8.72 -10.19 -2.44
N LEU A 21 7.60 -9.49 -2.30
CA LEU A 21 7.18 -8.44 -3.22
C LEU A 21 8.08 -7.21 -3.10
N TYR A 22 8.46 -6.85 -1.88
CA TYR A 22 9.40 -5.76 -1.64
C TYR A 22 10.76 -6.03 -2.31
N ARG A 23 11.33 -7.22 -2.11
CA ARG A 23 12.60 -7.62 -2.75
C ARG A 23 12.50 -7.59 -4.28
N ALA A 24 11.40 -8.12 -4.84
CA ALA A 24 11.18 -8.11 -6.28
C ALA A 24 11.09 -6.68 -6.84
N LEU A 25 10.37 -5.78 -6.16
CA LEU A 25 10.26 -4.38 -6.55
C LEU A 25 11.62 -3.66 -6.47
N THR A 26 12.38 -3.86 -5.40
CA THR A 26 13.73 -3.30 -5.24
C THR A 26 14.66 -3.78 -6.34
N GLU A 27 14.63 -5.06 -6.70
CA GLU A 27 15.44 -5.58 -7.81
C GLU A 27 15.00 -4.99 -9.16
N CYS A 28 13.70 -4.79 -9.38
CA CYS A 28 13.18 -4.10 -10.58
C CYS A 28 13.73 -2.67 -10.67
N HIS A 29 13.69 -1.91 -9.56
CA HIS A 29 14.24 -0.56 -9.49
C HIS A 29 15.76 -0.52 -9.64
N ARG A 30 16.48 -1.57 -9.22
CA ARG A 30 17.93 -1.68 -9.41
C ARG A 30 18.29 -1.89 -10.88
N ARG A 31 17.48 -2.65 -11.62
CA ARG A 31 17.72 -2.96 -13.04
C ARG A 31 17.31 -1.83 -13.98
N ILE A 32 16.31 -1.04 -13.61
CA ILE A 32 15.71 -0.04 -14.48
C ILE A 32 15.93 1.35 -13.90
N PRO A 33 16.64 2.25 -14.60
CA PRO A 33 16.89 3.61 -14.15
C PRO A 33 15.60 4.37 -13.85
N ALA A 34 15.67 5.35 -12.94
CA ALA A 34 14.51 6.18 -12.59
C ALA A 34 13.94 6.90 -13.84
N GLY A 35 12.61 6.96 -13.92
CA GLY A 35 11.88 7.60 -15.00
C GLY A 35 10.59 6.84 -15.39
N PRO A 36 9.85 7.33 -16.41
CA PRO A 36 8.58 6.76 -16.83
C PRO A 36 8.68 5.27 -17.21
N SER A 37 9.80 4.84 -17.78
CA SER A 37 10.04 3.44 -18.15
C SER A 37 10.07 2.51 -16.94
N ARG A 38 10.68 2.94 -15.82
CA ARG A 38 10.68 2.18 -14.56
C ARG A 38 9.30 2.08 -13.97
N GLU A 39 8.56 3.19 -13.94
CA GLU A 39 7.18 3.20 -13.43
C GLU A 39 6.29 2.24 -14.21
N ALA A 40 6.42 2.21 -15.54
CA ALA A 40 5.69 1.28 -16.37
C ALA A 40 6.11 -0.18 -16.11
N ALA A 41 7.41 -0.47 -16.13
CA ALA A 41 7.94 -1.83 -16.00
C ALA A 41 7.69 -2.44 -14.60
N CYS A 42 7.87 -1.65 -13.54
CA CYS A 42 7.72 -2.09 -12.16
C CYS A 42 6.29 -1.88 -11.61
N ARG A 43 5.35 -1.36 -12.41
CA ARG A 43 3.98 -1.01 -12.00
C ARG A 43 3.26 -2.15 -11.27
N HIS A 44 3.37 -3.36 -11.82
CA HIS A 44 2.67 -4.53 -11.28
C HIS A 44 3.22 -4.91 -9.90
N LEU A 45 4.55 -4.90 -9.72
CA LEU A 45 5.20 -5.15 -8.43
C LEU A 45 4.82 -4.09 -7.40
N ASN A 46 4.80 -2.81 -7.82
CA ASN A 46 4.40 -1.71 -6.94
C ASN A 46 2.94 -1.85 -6.49
N ARG A 47 2.04 -2.16 -7.42
CA ARG A 47 0.62 -2.41 -7.10
C ARG A 47 0.45 -3.62 -6.19
N SER A 48 1.13 -4.74 -6.46
CA SER A 48 1.05 -5.95 -5.64
C SER A 48 1.59 -5.71 -4.24
N LEU A 49 2.73 -5.01 -4.11
CA LEU A 49 3.28 -4.66 -2.81
C LEU A 49 2.33 -3.76 -2.02
N ALA A 50 1.79 -2.72 -2.64
CA ALA A 50 0.82 -1.84 -1.99
C ALA A 50 -0.42 -2.61 -1.51
N GLN A 51 -0.97 -3.51 -2.34
CA GLN A 51 -2.09 -4.36 -1.96
C GLN A 51 -1.75 -5.29 -0.79
N CYS A 52 -0.54 -5.85 -0.78
CA CYS A 52 -0.09 -6.71 0.31
C CYS A 52 0.02 -5.92 1.63
N LEU A 53 0.66 -4.76 1.61
CA LEU A 53 0.82 -3.91 2.80
C LEU A 53 -0.53 -3.48 3.38
N VAL A 54 -1.48 -3.11 2.52
CA VAL A 54 -2.84 -2.76 2.94
C VAL A 54 -3.56 -3.97 3.55
N ALA A 55 -3.39 -5.17 2.99
CA ALA A 55 -4.01 -6.38 3.51
C ALA A 55 -3.39 -6.87 4.83
N VAL A 56 -2.10 -6.59 5.05
CA VAL A 56 -1.43 -6.87 6.33
C VAL A 56 -1.91 -5.89 7.41
N ALA A 57 -2.03 -4.60 7.08
CA ALA A 57 -2.45 -3.58 8.03
C ALA A 57 -3.95 -3.69 8.39
N CYS A 58 -4.81 -3.86 7.38
CA CYS A 58 -6.27 -3.83 7.51
C CYS A 58 -6.90 -5.04 6.80
N PRO A 59 -6.73 -6.27 7.34
CA PRO A 59 -7.11 -7.49 6.64
C PRO A 59 -8.61 -7.54 6.32
N GLU A 60 -9.47 -7.30 7.31
CA GLU A 60 -10.92 -7.39 7.15
C GLU A 60 -11.47 -6.34 6.17
N GLU A 61 -11.03 -5.08 6.31
CA GLU A 61 -11.48 -3.99 5.45
C GLU A 61 -10.96 -4.16 4.02
N SER A 62 -9.73 -4.64 3.86
CA SER A 62 -9.15 -4.90 2.54
C SER A 62 -9.89 -6.01 1.79
N ASP A 63 -10.29 -7.07 2.49
CA ASP A 63 -11.06 -8.18 1.92
C ASP A 63 -12.51 -7.77 1.64
N ALA A 64 -13.12 -6.95 2.50
CA ALA A 64 -14.42 -6.35 2.25
C ALA A 64 -14.42 -5.52 0.97
N VAL A 65 -13.40 -4.66 0.76
CA VAL A 65 -13.23 -3.90 -0.47
C VAL A 65 -13.05 -4.83 -1.68
N ARG A 66 -12.19 -5.85 -1.57
CA ARG A 66 -11.97 -6.82 -2.66
C ARG A 66 -13.25 -7.52 -3.08
N SER A 67 -14.07 -7.93 -2.12
CA SER A 67 -15.34 -8.62 -2.36
C SER A 67 -16.40 -7.68 -2.94
N LEU A 68 -16.63 -6.55 -2.27
CA LEU A 68 -17.76 -5.65 -2.55
C LEU A 68 -17.52 -4.71 -3.74
N CYS A 69 -16.27 -4.34 -4.02
CA CYS A 69 -15.91 -3.41 -5.09
C CYS A 69 -15.48 -4.09 -6.39
N SER A 70 -15.50 -5.43 -6.46
CA SER A 70 -15.11 -6.20 -7.65
C SER A 70 -16.04 -6.02 -8.86
N SER A 71 -17.28 -5.53 -8.65
CA SER A 71 -18.27 -5.31 -9.71
C SER A 71 -19.08 -4.05 -9.48
N GLY A 72 -19.42 -3.31 -10.55
CA GLY A 72 -20.26 -2.10 -10.49
C GLY A 72 -21.74 -2.32 -10.16
N GLY A 73 -22.13 -3.58 -9.88
CA GLY A 73 -23.47 -4.18 -9.82
C GLY A 73 -24.67 -3.28 -9.50
N THR A 74 -25.43 -3.62 -8.47
CA THR A 74 -26.65 -2.88 -8.10
C THR A 74 -26.32 -1.60 -7.34
N ALA A 75 -27.29 -0.69 -7.20
CA ALA A 75 -27.14 0.49 -6.35
C ALA A 75 -26.75 0.11 -4.90
N LEU A 76 -27.27 -1.00 -4.39
CA LEU A 76 -26.90 -1.55 -3.09
C LEU A 76 -25.42 -1.97 -3.05
N LYS A 77 -24.93 -2.74 -4.03
CA LYS A 77 -23.51 -3.13 -4.10
C LYS A 77 -22.58 -1.93 -4.15
N ARG A 78 -22.96 -0.88 -4.89
CA ARG A 78 -22.18 0.38 -4.93
C ARG A 78 -22.12 1.07 -3.57
N ARG A 79 -23.23 1.14 -2.84
CA ARG A 79 -23.25 1.69 -1.47
C ARG A 79 -22.41 0.85 -0.50
N GLN A 80 -22.48 -0.47 -0.61
CA GLN A 80 -21.66 -1.39 0.20
C GLN A 80 -20.16 -1.24 -0.10
N CYS A 81 -19.78 -1.12 -1.38
CA CYS A 81 -18.40 -0.83 -1.76
C CYS A 81 -17.93 0.53 -1.20
N GLN A 82 -18.75 1.59 -1.30
CA GLN A 82 -18.42 2.89 -0.71
C GLN A 82 -18.21 2.79 0.81
N GLN A 83 -19.09 2.07 1.52
CA GLN A 83 -18.93 1.86 2.95
C GLN A 83 -17.64 1.09 3.28
N ALA A 84 -17.32 0.04 2.52
CA ALA A 84 -16.07 -0.71 2.70
C ALA A 84 -14.83 0.16 2.46
N GLN A 85 -14.86 1.05 1.45
CA GLN A 85 -13.77 2.01 1.18
C GLN A 85 -13.60 3.00 2.33
N LEU A 86 -14.70 3.48 2.92
CA LEU A 86 -14.65 4.35 4.10
C LEU A 86 -14.06 3.63 5.31
N SER A 87 -14.52 2.40 5.60
CA SER A 87 -13.97 1.58 6.69
C SER A 87 -12.47 1.34 6.50
N LEU A 88 -12.03 0.99 5.30
CA LEU A 88 -10.61 0.82 4.99
C LEU A 88 -9.81 2.11 5.21
N SER A 89 -10.37 3.27 4.83
CA SER A 89 -9.72 4.57 5.02
C SER A 89 -9.54 4.90 6.49
N VAL A 90 -10.53 4.56 7.33
CA VAL A 90 -10.45 4.72 8.80
C VAL A 90 -9.41 3.78 9.40
N CYS A 91 -9.36 2.51 8.99
CA CYS A 91 -8.33 1.61 9.48
C CYS A 91 -6.93 2.11 9.10
N LEU A 92 -6.72 2.51 7.84
CA LEU A 92 -5.43 3.01 7.38
C LEU A 92 -4.98 4.30 8.09
N SER A 93 -5.91 5.17 8.51
CA SER A 93 -5.52 6.40 9.22
C SER A 93 -4.93 6.12 10.60
N VAL A 94 -5.38 5.07 11.29
CA VAL A 94 -4.79 4.61 12.57
C VAL A 94 -3.32 4.22 12.40
N HIS A 95 -2.97 3.64 11.24
CA HIS A 95 -1.59 3.25 10.92
C HIS A 95 -0.73 4.40 10.36
N GLN A 96 -1.33 5.56 10.06
CA GLN A 96 -0.60 6.75 9.59
C GLN A 96 -0.25 7.71 10.72
N THR A 97 -0.90 7.57 11.87
CA THR A 97 -0.57 8.31 13.10
C THR A 97 0.61 7.65 13.83
N ASP A 98 1.83 7.97 13.38
CA ASP A 98 3.05 7.88 14.19
C ASP A 98 3.81 9.23 14.02
N PRO A 99 4.12 9.98 15.08
CA PRO A 99 4.85 11.26 15.04
C PRO A 99 6.32 11.15 14.64
#